data_AF-A0A916WK78-F1
#
_entry.id   AF-A0A916WK78-F1
#
_cell.length_a   1.000
_cell.length_b   1.000
_cell.length_c   1.000
_cell.angle_alpha   90.00
_cell.angle_beta   90.00
_cell.angle_gamma   90.00
#
_symmetry.space_group_name_H-M   'P 1'
#
loop_
_entity.id
_entity.type
_entity.pdbx_description
1 polymer ?
#
loop_
_entity_poly.entity_id
_entity_poly.type
_entity_poly.pdbx_seq_one_letter_code
_entity_poly.pdbx_strand_id
1 'polypeptide(L)'
;MNFPNNDTERVRDAIALSAGENEGGELSRDPMDHQYGRRIETDRSWTIYHVFTGVPAHADGQIMTGLSRSAATDGMVSLNRRNERRHRNQGSLMAHIQIARYSAEERRR
;
A
#
# COMPACT_ATOMS: atom_id res chain seq x y z
N MET A 1 22.46 24.17 -41.65
CA MET A 1 21.31 24.57 -40.80
C MET A 1 21.56 24.09 -39.39
N ASN A 2 21.56 25.02 -38.43
CA ASN A 2 21.79 24.79 -36.99
C ASN A 2 20.53 24.24 -36.30
N PHE A 3 20.72 23.37 -35.31
CA PHE A 3 19.79 23.21 -34.19
C PHE A 3 20.06 24.31 -33.15
N PRO A 4 19.01 24.80 -32.46
CA PRO A 4 18.92 24.44 -31.05
C PRO A 4 17.49 24.27 -30.49
N ASN A 5 17.40 23.28 -29.61
CA ASN A 5 16.56 23.06 -28.41
C ASN A 5 15.62 24.20 -27.94
N ASN A 6 14.33 23.88 -27.83
CA ASN A 6 13.30 24.48 -26.97
C ASN A 6 12.09 23.50 -26.97
N ASP A 7 11.18 23.34 -26.01
CA ASP A 7 11.03 23.81 -24.66
C ASP A 7 10.39 22.69 -23.84
N THR A 8 10.97 22.50 -22.66
CA THR A 8 10.48 21.68 -21.55
C THR A 8 9.26 22.35 -20.94
N GLU A 9 8.06 22.19 -21.49
CA GLU A 9 6.84 22.60 -20.78
C GLU A 9 5.57 22.07 -21.47
N ARG A 10 4.59 21.66 -20.66
CA ARG A 10 3.17 21.38 -21.04
C ARG A 10 2.73 19.95 -21.35
N VAL A 11 3.24 18.96 -20.63
CA VAL A 11 2.42 17.76 -20.32
C VAL A 11 2.43 17.52 -18.81
N ARG A 12 2.01 18.54 -18.06
CA ARG A 12 1.76 18.49 -16.60
C ARG A 12 0.26 18.56 -16.28
N ASP A 13 -0.60 18.19 -17.22
CA ASP A 13 -2.05 18.31 -17.08
C ASP A 13 -2.75 16.94 -17.16
N ALA A 14 -2.45 16.07 -16.19
CA ALA A 14 -3.26 14.87 -15.93
C ALA A 14 -3.22 14.39 -14.47
N ILE A 15 -2.87 15.27 -13.51
CA ILE A 15 -3.00 14.98 -12.07
C ILE A 15 -3.91 16.03 -11.45
N ALA A 16 -5.18 15.97 -11.84
CA ALA A 16 -6.26 16.60 -11.11
C ALA A 16 -7.45 15.66 -11.25
N LEU A 17 -7.69 14.87 -10.20
CA LEU A 17 -8.99 14.32 -9.75
C LEU A 17 -8.75 13.23 -8.70
N SER A 18 -8.26 13.63 -7.52
CA SER A 18 -8.79 13.25 -6.19
C SER A 18 -7.82 13.73 -5.09
N ALA A 19 -7.82 15.03 -4.82
CA ALA A 19 -7.43 15.51 -3.50
C ALA A 19 -8.52 15.03 -2.53
N GLY A 20 -8.28 13.88 -1.91
CA GLY A 20 -9.08 13.38 -0.81
C GLY A 20 -8.57 14.02 0.47
N GLU A 21 -9.03 15.23 0.76
CA GLU A 21 -8.96 15.83 2.07
C GLU A 21 -9.86 15.01 3.01
N ASN A 22 -9.32 13.99 3.67
CA ASN A 22 -9.87 13.55 4.94
C ASN A 22 -8.72 13.30 5.93
N GLU A 23 -8.50 14.29 6.80
CA GLU A 23 -8.03 14.00 8.14
C GLU A 23 -9.27 13.63 8.95
N GLY A 24 -9.41 12.34 9.29
CA GLY A 24 -10.57 11.88 10.04
C GLY A 24 -10.53 10.40 10.34
N GLY A 25 -9.76 10.03 11.36
CA GLY A 25 -10.04 8.88 12.23
C GLY A 25 -10.06 7.49 11.57
N GLU A 26 -9.04 6.70 11.89
CA GLU A 26 -9.24 5.28 12.22
C GLU A 26 -10.16 4.51 11.27
N LEU A 27 -9.72 4.35 10.01
CA LEU A 27 -10.10 3.14 9.29
C LEU A 27 -9.52 1.99 10.11
N SER A 28 -10.37 1.32 10.90
CA SER A 28 -10.21 -0.08 11.26
C SER A 28 -9.93 -0.83 9.97
N ARG A 29 -8.66 -0.80 9.55
CA ARG A 29 -8.16 -1.42 8.34
C ARG A 29 -8.41 -2.88 8.56
N ASP A 30 -9.38 -3.43 7.84
CA ASP A 30 -9.53 -4.86 7.78
C ASP A 30 -8.14 -5.38 7.44
N PRO A 31 -7.59 -6.30 8.23
CA PRO A 31 -6.29 -6.85 7.93
C PRO A 31 -6.22 -7.29 6.44
N MET A 32 -7.33 -7.78 5.86
CA MET A 32 -7.41 -8.19 4.46
C MET A 32 -7.09 -7.09 3.42
N ASP A 33 -7.13 -5.81 3.79
CA ASP A 33 -7.01 -4.65 2.89
C ASP A 33 -5.58 -4.25 2.49
N HIS A 34 -4.57 -5.13 2.62
CA HIS A 34 -3.22 -4.85 2.08
C HIS A 34 -2.60 -6.03 1.35
N GLN A 35 -3.39 -6.67 0.47
CA GLN A 35 -2.85 -7.61 -0.50
C GLN A 35 -2.32 -6.88 -1.74
N TYR A 36 -1.13 -7.28 -2.17
CA TYR A 36 -0.45 -6.71 -3.34
C TYR A 36 -0.24 -7.76 -4.42
N GLY A 37 -0.53 -7.36 -5.65
CA GLY A 37 -0.25 -8.09 -6.88
C GLY A 37 0.78 -7.34 -7.73
N ARG A 38 1.09 -7.90 -8.91
CA ARG A 38 1.96 -7.26 -9.89
C ARG A 38 1.47 -7.48 -11.31
N ARG A 39 1.68 -6.50 -12.19
CA ARG A 39 1.31 -6.55 -13.62
C ARG A 39 2.46 -6.08 -14.49
N ILE A 40 2.42 -6.45 -15.76
CA ILE A 40 3.32 -5.94 -16.80
C ILE A 40 2.68 -4.73 -17.46
N GLU A 41 3.47 -3.69 -17.68
CA GLU A 41 3.08 -2.47 -18.38
C GLU A 41 3.49 -2.53 -19.87
N THR A 42 3.01 -1.59 -20.68
CA THR A 42 3.26 -1.56 -22.14
C THR A 42 4.76 -1.47 -22.48
N ASP A 43 5.55 -0.82 -21.64
CA ASP A 43 7.00 -0.70 -21.77
C ASP A 43 7.78 -1.96 -21.32
N ARG A 44 7.05 -3.03 -20.97
CA ARG A 44 7.57 -4.30 -20.40
C ARG A 44 8.17 -4.16 -19.01
N SER A 45 7.98 -3.03 -18.35
CA SER A 45 8.25 -2.88 -16.93
C SER A 45 7.15 -3.54 -16.09
N TRP A 46 7.42 -3.67 -14.79
CA TRP A 46 6.47 -4.23 -13.84
C TRP A 46 6.03 -3.18 -12.83
N THR A 47 4.75 -3.22 -12.48
CA THR A 47 4.14 -2.42 -11.42
C THR A 47 3.59 -3.32 -10.34
N ILE A 48 3.89 -3.01 -9.07
CA ILE A 48 3.20 -3.60 -7.92
C ILE A 48 1.97 -2.74 -7.63
N TYR A 49 0.81 -3.36 -7.48
CA TYR A 49 -0.46 -2.68 -7.23
C TYR A 49 -1.23 -3.31 -6.08
N HIS A 50 -2.12 -2.53 -5.47
CA HIS A 50 -3.03 -3.02 -4.46
C HIS A 50 -4.20 -3.79 -5.11
N VAL A 51 -4.43 -5.05 -4.73
CA VAL A 51 -5.32 -5.94 -5.52
C VAL A 51 -6.77 -5.49 -5.55
N PHE A 52 -7.23 -4.78 -4.51
CA PHE A 52 -8.63 -4.33 -4.43
C PHE A 52 -8.86 -2.97 -5.10
N THR A 53 -7.85 -2.09 -5.13
CA THR A 53 -8.00 -0.72 -5.66
C THR A 53 -7.33 -0.55 -7.02
N GLY A 54 -6.42 -1.44 -7.42
CA GLY A 54 -5.64 -1.35 -8.64
C GLY A 54 -4.56 -0.24 -8.63
N VAL A 55 -4.51 0.56 -7.57
CA VAL A 55 -3.59 1.69 -7.40
C VAL A 55 -2.16 1.18 -7.20
N PRO A 56 -1.14 1.82 -7.81
CA PRO A 56 0.26 1.47 -7.57
C PRO A 56 0.64 1.53 -6.10
N ALA A 57 1.39 0.52 -5.66
CA ALA A 57 1.89 0.45 -4.29
C ALA A 57 2.97 1.51 -4.05
N HIS A 58 3.07 1.96 -2.81
CA HIS A 58 4.13 2.83 -2.34
C HIS A 58 4.98 2.08 -1.31
N ALA A 59 6.29 2.13 -1.47
CA ALA A 59 7.25 1.61 -0.50
C ALA A 59 8.35 2.64 -0.26
N ASP A 60 8.62 2.95 1.00
CA ASP A 60 9.67 3.90 1.40
C ASP A 60 9.56 5.26 0.68
N GLY A 61 8.33 5.73 0.45
CA GLY A 61 8.02 6.99 -0.22
C GLY A 61 8.15 6.95 -1.76
N GLN A 62 8.45 5.79 -2.35
CA GLN A 62 8.60 5.61 -3.79
C GLN A 62 7.43 4.81 -4.37
N ILE A 63 6.96 5.22 -5.56
CA ILE A 63 5.95 4.50 -6.32
C ILE A 63 6.60 3.24 -6.94
N MET A 64 5.97 2.08 -6.75
CA MET A 64 6.51 0.77 -7.18
C MET A 64 6.17 0.45 -8.65
N THR A 65 6.56 1.35 -9.56
CA THR A 65 6.38 1.25 -11.03
C THR A 65 7.74 1.17 -11.73
N GLY A 66 7.77 0.75 -13.01
CA GLY A 66 9.03 0.75 -13.78
C GLY A 66 10.03 -0.32 -13.35
N LEU A 67 9.57 -1.35 -12.63
CA LEU A 67 10.44 -2.34 -12.00
C LEU A 67 10.86 -3.44 -12.99
N SER A 68 12.02 -4.04 -12.72
CA SER A 68 12.35 -5.33 -13.33
C SER A 68 11.44 -6.43 -12.78
N ARG A 69 11.32 -7.55 -13.50
CA ARG A 69 10.52 -8.70 -13.05
C ARG A 69 10.93 -9.23 -11.67
N SER A 70 12.24 -9.31 -11.41
CA SER A 70 12.76 -9.78 -10.11
C SER A 70 12.41 -8.78 -9.01
N ALA A 71 12.72 -7.49 -9.20
CA ALA A 71 12.42 -6.44 -8.24
C ALA A 71 10.91 -6.38 -7.90
N ALA A 72 10.04 -6.51 -8.89
CA ALA A 72 8.59 -6.57 -8.67
C ALA A 72 8.15 -7.83 -7.92
N THR A 73 8.82 -8.97 -8.11
CA THR A 73 8.52 -10.20 -7.35
C THR A 73 8.91 -10.02 -5.89
N ASP A 74 10.14 -9.60 -5.66
CA ASP A 74 10.72 -9.50 -4.32
C ASP A 74 10.00 -8.42 -3.49
N GLY A 75 9.71 -7.27 -4.12
CA GLY A 75 8.93 -6.20 -3.53
C GLY A 75 7.52 -6.65 -3.13
N MET A 76 6.80 -7.32 -4.03
CA MET A 76 5.45 -7.84 -3.76
C MET A 76 5.44 -8.85 -2.61
N VAL A 77 6.36 -9.81 -2.61
CA VAL A 77 6.47 -10.82 -1.54
C VAL A 77 6.81 -10.17 -0.20
N SER A 78 7.73 -9.19 -0.19
CA SER A 78 8.09 -8.44 1.00
C SER A 78 6.90 -7.67 1.57
N LEU A 79 6.12 -6.98 0.72
CA LEU A 79 4.93 -6.24 1.11
C LEU A 79 3.86 -7.15 1.70
N ASN A 80 3.55 -8.27 1.04
CA ASN A 80 2.57 -9.23 1.52
C ASN A 80 3.01 -9.86 2.86
N ARG A 81 4.29 -10.21 3.02
CA ARG A 81 4.84 -10.72 4.29
C ARG A 81 4.78 -9.70 5.42
N ARG A 82 5.06 -8.41 5.13
CA ARG A 82 4.93 -7.32 6.10
C ARG A 82 3.48 -7.18 6.56
N ASN A 83 2.53 -7.34 5.64
CA ASN A 83 1.11 -7.32 5.99
C ASN A 83 0.76 -8.51 6.89
N GLU A 84 1.06 -9.74 6.50
CA GLU A 84 0.77 -10.95 7.31
C GLU A 84 1.28 -10.86 8.76
N ARG A 85 2.43 -10.21 8.98
CA ARG A 85 2.95 -9.96 10.34
C ARG A 85 2.06 -9.00 11.12
N ARG A 86 1.56 -7.93 10.50
CA ARG A 86 0.63 -6.98 11.11
C ARG A 86 -0.70 -7.65 11.46
N HIS A 87 -1.23 -8.49 10.58
CA HIS A 87 -2.42 -9.31 10.85
C HIS A 87 -2.28 -10.14 12.12
N ARG A 88 -1.18 -10.91 12.24
CA ARG A 88 -0.96 -11.77 13.41
C ARG A 88 -0.85 -10.96 14.70
N ASN A 89 -0.20 -9.81 14.65
CA ASN A 89 -0.04 -8.94 15.81
C ASN A 89 -1.37 -8.28 16.22
N GLN A 90 -2.20 -7.84 15.27
CA GLN A 90 -3.52 -7.27 15.55
C GLN A 90 -4.49 -8.31 16.12
N GLY A 91 -4.52 -9.53 15.56
CA GLY A 91 -5.34 -10.62 16.10
C GLY A 91 -4.93 -11.01 17.53
N SER A 92 -3.63 -10.97 17.84
CA SER A 92 -3.10 -11.24 19.18
C SER A 92 -3.46 -10.17 20.20
N LEU A 93 -3.37 -8.88 19.84
CA LEU A 93 -3.72 -7.76 20.73
C LEU A 93 -5.22 -7.79 21.11
N MET A 94 -6.09 -8.06 20.13
CA MET A 94 -7.54 -8.16 20.39
C MET A 94 -7.87 -9.32 21.33
N ALA A 95 -7.22 -10.49 21.15
CA ALA A 95 -7.37 -11.60 22.07
C ALA A 95 -6.90 -11.26 23.49
N HIS A 96 -5.79 -10.53 23.63
CA HIS A 96 -5.25 -10.13 24.94
C HIS A 96 -6.18 -9.16 25.68
N ILE A 97 -6.75 -8.18 24.98
CA ILE A 97 -7.70 -7.21 25.56
C ILE A 97 -8.98 -7.93 26.02
N GLN A 98 -9.47 -8.90 25.24
CA GLN A 98 -10.66 -9.67 25.60
C GLN A 98 -10.44 -10.49 26.89
N ILE A 99 -9.30 -11.17 27.01
CA ILE A 99 -8.94 -11.97 28.20
C ILE A 99 -8.78 -11.07 29.44
N ALA A 100 -8.15 -9.90 29.28
CA ALA A 100 -7.99 -8.94 30.38
C ALA A 100 -9.33 -8.35 30.84
N ARG A 101 -10.29 -8.15 29.93
CA ARG A 101 -11.66 -7.70 30.27
C ARG A 101 -12.42 -8.76 31.07
N TYR A 102 -12.43 -10.00 30.60
CA TYR A 102 -13.12 -11.10 31.30
C TYR A 102 -12.57 -11.33 32.72
N SER A 103 -11.25 -11.29 32.87
CA SER A 103 -10.60 -11.49 34.19
C SER A 103 -10.75 -10.30 35.15
N ALA A 104 -10.98 -9.09 34.65
CA ALA A 104 -11.31 -7.93 35.48
C ALA A 104 -12.78 -7.94 35.94
N GLU A 105 -13.69 -8.49 35.13
CA GLU A 105 -15.10 -8.66 35.46
C GLU A 105 -15.31 -9.77 36.51
N GLU A 106 -14.54 -10.86 36.45
CA GLU A 106 -14.58 -11.96 37.45
C GLU A 106 -14.06 -11.53 38.84
N ARG A 107 -13.13 -10.57 38.92
CA ARG A 107 -12.56 -10.07 40.19
C ARG A 107 -13.45 -9.05 40.92
N ARG A 108 -14.55 -8.62 40.32
CA ARG A 108 -15.54 -7.70 40.92
C ARG A 108 -16.78 -8.40 41.49
N ARG A 109 -16.84 -9.73 41.41
CA ARG A 109 -17.87 -10.57 42.06
C ARG A 109 -17.35 -11.13 43.37
#